data_AF-A0A7C1XRN0-F1
#
_entry.id   AF-A0A7C1XRN0-F1
#
_cell.length_a   1.000
_cell.length_b   1.000
_cell.length_c   1.000
_cell.angle_alpha   90.00
_cell.angle_beta   90.00
_cell.angle_gamma   90.00
#
_symmetry.space_group_name_H-M   'P 1'
#
loop_
_entity.id
_entity.type
_entity.pdbx_description
1 polymer ?
#
loop_
_entity_poly.entity_id
_entity_poly.type
_entity_poly.pdbx_seq_one_letter_code
_entity_poly.pdbx_strand_id
1 'polypeptide(L)'
;MISDNAKLIIHGLSDVGLVRGHNEDKIAWDENLGLILLADGMGGHNAGEVASELAVNCIIDSLRGVLIPDIEKAVDRHAAVDEAIQYANSEIVQVALERQECAGMGTTIVLSLFYDNAVIFGHVGDSRIYRYRDGSLAQITTDHSLVQEMVDNGYLSEEEALTSASRNLITRALGIADTVDVDVIESDCRTDDLYLLCSDGLTDLVTDDEIAGIFKQHSYADGYSASSLESIATSLVSSANEKGGKDNISTVLVARLEAFSDTQGLEE
;
A
#
# COMPACT_ATOMS: atom_id res chain seq x y z
N MET A 1 11.52 -9.78 19.60
CA MET A 1 12.38 -8.87 20.38
C MET A 1 12.29 -7.55 19.66
N ILE A 2 11.72 -6.54 20.32
CA ILE A 2 11.55 -5.20 19.76
C ILE A 2 12.96 -4.58 19.78
N SER A 3 13.47 -4.13 18.63
CA SER A 3 14.72 -3.37 18.63
C SER A 3 14.41 -2.00 19.26
N ASP A 4 15.04 -1.71 20.39
CA ASP A 4 14.91 -0.43 21.11
C ASP A 4 15.55 0.76 20.33
N ASN A 5 15.79 0.62 19.03
CA ASN A 5 16.47 1.56 18.13
C ASN A 5 15.73 1.76 16.79
N ALA A 6 14.47 1.35 16.68
CA ALA A 6 13.74 1.38 15.42
C ALA A 6 13.38 2.83 15.02
N LYS A 7 13.98 3.32 13.91
CA LYS A 7 13.67 4.62 13.29
C LYS A 7 12.20 4.70 12.82
N LEU A 8 11.59 3.55 12.52
CA LEU A 8 10.17 3.38 12.18
C LEU A 8 9.50 2.37 13.11
N ILE A 9 8.22 2.59 13.43
CA ILE A 9 7.33 1.56 13.97
C ILE A 9 6.37 1.14 12.88
N ILE A 10 6.26 -0.16 12.63
CA ILE A 10 5.37 -0.73 11.62
C ILE A 10 4.35 -1.63 12.31
N HIS A 11 3.10 -1.56 11.90
CA HIS A 11 2.07 -2.51 12.29
C HIS A 11 1.15 -2.80 11.11
N GLY A 12 1.00 -4.08 10.78
CA GLY A 12 0.09 -4.54 9.73
C GLY A 12 -1.05 -5.38 10.31
N LEU A 13 -2.25 -5.18 9.80
CA LEU A 13 -3.42 -5.99 10.11
C LEU A 13 -4.21 -6.26 8.83
N SER A 14 -4.52 -7.53 8.58
CA SER A 14 -5.32 -7.99 7.45
C SER A 14 -6.41 -8.93 7.94
N ASP A 15 -7.64 -8.70 7.48
CA ASP A 15 -8.84 -9.42 7.86
C ASP A 15 -9.61 -9.85 6.60
N VAL A 16 -10.17 -11.06 6.61
CA VAL A 16 -10.94 -11.60 5.47
C VAL A 16 -12.21 -10.78 5.21
N GLY A 17 -12.68 -10.02 6.20
CA GLY A 17 -14.01 -9.43 6.19
C GLY A 17 -15.08 -10.44 6.60
N LEU A 18 -16.35 -10.03 6.49
CA LEU A 18 -17.51 -10.80 6.92
C LEU A 18 -18.18 -11.58 5.79
N VAL A 19 -17.91 -11.20 4.53
CA VAL A 19 -18.62 -11.73 3.35
C VAL A 19 -17.75 -12.67 2.51
N ARG A 20 -16.44 -12.40 2.40
CA ARG A 20 -15.52 -13.21 1.58
C ARG A 20 -15.18 -14.55 2.26
N GLY A 21 -14.87 -15.56 1.45
CA GLY A 21 -14.49 -16.90 1.93
C GLY A 21 -12.99 -17.10 2.12
N HIS A 22 -12.18 -16.21 1.57
CA HIS A 22 -10.72 -16.24 1.57
C HIS A 22 -10.17 -14.81 1.50
N ASN A 23 -8.88 -14.66 1.81
CA ASN A 23 -8.17 -13.39 1.74
C ASN A 23 -7.25 -13.36 0.51
N GLU A 24 -7.50 -12.44 -0.41
CA GLU A 24 -6.71 -12.19 -1.61
C GLU A 24 -5.73 -11.03 -1.40
N ASP A 25 -5.82 -10.30 -0.29
CA ASP A 25 -4.86 -9.26 0.07
C ASP A 25 -3.55 -9.86 0.60
N LYS A 26 -2.45 -9.18 0.29
CA LYS A 26 -1.13 -9.46 0.85
C LYS A 26 -0.49 -8.19 1.38
N ILE A 27 -0.08 -8.23 2.65
CA ILE A 27 0.78 -7.21 3.27
C ILE A 27 2.16 -7.80 3.57
N ALA A 28 3.21 -7.00 3.43
CA ALA A 28 4.56 -7.36 3.83
C ALA A 28 5.43 -6.13 4.06
N TRP A 29 6.56 -6.33 4.75
CA TRP A 29 7.58 -5.30 4.90
C TRP A 29 8.96 -5.92 5.07
N ASP A 30 9.98 -5.15 4.72
CA ASP A 30 11.39 -5.41 4.98
C ASP A 30 11.96 -4.20 5.71
N GLU A 31 12.23 -4.37 7.01
CA GLU A 31 12.75 -3.31 7.88
C GLU A 31 14.16 -2.87 7.46
N ASN A 32 14.99 -3.76 6.91
CA ASN A 32 16.36 -3.41 6.51
C ASN A 32 16.34 -2.48 5.29
N LEU A 33 15.43 -2.73 4.36
CA LEU A 33 15.21 -1.88 3.20
C LEU A 33 14.39 -0.62 3.50
N GLY A 34 13.68 -0.59 4.62
CA GLY A 34 12.61 0.39 4.85
C GLY A 34 11.47 0.28 3.84
N LEU A 35 11.18 -0.94 3.38
CA LEU A 35 10.16 -1.21 2.37
C LEU A 35 8.90 -1.76 3.02
N ILE A 36 7.75 -1.19 2.69
CA ILE A 36 6.43 -1.65 3.12
C ILE A 36 5.55 -1.78 1.88
N LEU A 37 4.78 -2.86 1.79
CA LEU A 37 3.91 -3.15 0.65
C LEU A 37 2.53 -3.66 1.08
N LEU A 38 1.53 -3.33 0.27
CA LEU A 38 0.21 -3.95 0.29
C LEU A 38 -0.24 -4.18 -1.16
N ALA A 39 -0.73 -5.38 -1.44
CA ALA A 39 -1.29 -5.78 -2.73
C ALA A 39 -2.68 -6.34 -2.50
N ASP A 40 -3.66 -5.86 -3.27
CA ASP A 40 -5.04 -6.35 -3.26
C ASP A 40 -5.24 -7.26 -4.47
N GLY A 41 -5.47 -8.55 -4.22
CA GLY A 41 -5.57 -9.58 -5.24
C GLY A 41 -6.95 -9.58 -5.91
N MET A 42 -6.98 -9.49 -7.24
CA MET A 42 -8.22 -9.47 -8.01
C MET A 42 -8.26 -10.65 -8.98
N GLY A 43 -9.35 -11.41 -8.96
CA GLY A 43 -9.53 -12.51 -9.90
C GLY A 43 -10.84 -13.29 -9.79
N GLY A 44 -11.66 -13.02 -8.78
CA GLY A 44 -12.95 -13.70 -8.62
C GLY A 44 -12.76 -15.18 -8.29
N HIS A 45 -13.01 -16.08 -9.25
CA HIS A 45 -12.71 -17.52 -9.07
C HIS A 45 -11.24 -17.87 -9.34
N ASN A 46 -10.42 -16.92 -9.81
CA ASN A 46 -9.08 -17.17 -10.34
C ASN A 46 -8.00 -16.46 -9.50
N ALA A 47 -7.40 -17.20 -8.58
CA ALA A 47 -6.05 -17.02 -8.05
C ALA A 47 -5.59 -15.58 -7.70
N GLY A 48 -6.47 -14.71 -7.18
CA GLY A 48 -6.11 -13.35 -6.78
C GLY A 48 -5.06 -13.34 -5.67
N GLU A 49 -5.14 -14.28 -4.74
CA GLU A 49 -4.16 -14.52 -3.69
C GLU A 49 -2.78 -14.90 -4.23
N VAL A 50 -2.73 -15.56 -5.38
CA VAL A 50 -1.46 -15.93 -6.05
C VAL A 50 -0.84 -14.68 -6.69
N ALA A 51 -1.65 -13.83 -7.30
CA ALA A 51 -1.17 -12.59 -7.91
C ALA A 51 -0.59 -11.63 -6.88
N SER A 52 -1.32 -11.37 -5.78
CA SER A 52 -0.88 -10.46 -4.72
C SER A 52 0.37 -10.98 -4.00
N GLU A 53 0.44 -12.28 -3.72
CA GLU A 53 1.64 -12.90 -3.14
C GLU A 53 2.85 -12.83 -4.08
N LEU A 54 2.66 -13.10 -5.37
CA LEU A 54 3.73 -13.03 -6.36
C LEU A 54 4.24 -11.59 -6.51
N ALA A 55 3.35 -10.60 -6.58
CA ALA A 55 3.71 -9.19 -6.67
C ALA A 55 4.63 -8.78 -5.52
N VAL A 56 4.19 -9.02 -4.28
CA VAL A 56 4.94 -8.65 -3.07
C VAL A 56 6.32 -9.31 -3.04
N ASN A 57 6.39 -10.62 -3.32
CA ASN A 57 7.67 -11.35 -3.29
C ASN A 57 8.65 -10.86 -4.37
N CYS A 58 8.17 -10.70 -5.61
CA CYS A 58 9.00 -10.22 -6.72
C CYS A 58 9.56 -8.81 -6.45
N ILE A 59 8.75 -7.91 -5.90
CA ILE A 59 9.20 -6.53 -5.61
C ILE A 59 10.24 -6.53 -4.50
N ILE A 60 10.00 -7.26 -3.40
CA ILE A 60 10.98 -7.37 -2.30
C ILE A 60 12.30 -7.93 -2.82
N ASP A 61 12.27 -9.04 -3.56
CA ASP A 61 13.50 -9.68 -4.04
C ASP A 61 14.26 -8.82 -5.06
N SER A 62 13.54 -8.13 -5.95
CA SER A 62 14.13 -7.19 -6.91
C SER A 62 14.82 -6.03 -6.20
N LEU A 63 14.11 -5.36 -5.27
CA LEU A 63 14.66 -4.23 -4.53
C LEU A 63 15.82 -4.64 -3.61
N ARG A 64 15.74 -5.81 -2.95
CA ARG A 64 16.87 -6.38 -2.21
C ARG A 64 18.10 -6.55 -3.10
N GLY A 65 17.90 -7.09 -4.30
CA GLY A 65 18.96 -7.35 -5.27
C GLY A 65 19.66 -6.09 -5.78
N VAL A 66 19.00 -4.93 -5.73
CA VAL A 66 19.53 -3.66 -6.24
C VAL A 66 20.02 -2.73 -5.12
N LEU A 67 19.35 -2.72 -3.96
CA LEU A 67 19.60 -1.75 -2.88
C LEU A 67 20.58 -2.22 -1.80
N ILE A 68 20.72 -3.53 -1.59
CA ILE A 68 21.63 -4.09 -0.58
C ILE A 68 23.08 -4.20 -1.04
N PRO A 69 23.40 -4.55 -2.30
CA PRO A 69 24.79 -4.69 -2.71
C PRO A 69 25.60 -3.41 -2.50
N ASP A 70 26.75 -3.56 -1.84
CA ASP A 70 27.70 -2.47 -1.52
C ASP A 70 28.51 -2.07 -2.78
N ILE A 71 27.80 -1.64 -3.80
CA ILE A 71 28.36 -1.12 -5.03
C ILE A 71 28.40 0.40 -4.85
N GLU A 72 29.57 1.03 -5.05
CA GLU A 72 29.78 2.49 -5.01
C GLU A 72 28.94 3.30 -6.03
N LYS A 73 27.97 2.65 -6.69
CA LYS A 73 27.11 3.24 -7.69
C LYS A 73 25.88 3.80 -7.00
N ALA A 74 25.66 5.11 -7.15
CA ALA A 74 24.39 5.73 -6.78
C ALA A 74 23.25 5.00 -7.52
N VAL A 75 22.36 4.36 -6.76
CA VAL A 75 21.15 3.74 -7.29
C VAL A 75 20.08 4.81 -7.42
N ASP A 76 19.49 4.90 -8.62
CA ASP A 76 18.26 5.65 -8.82
C ASP A 76 17.10 4.85 -8.22
N ARG A 77 16.66 5.24 -7.02
CA ARG A 77 15.60 4.53 -6.29
C ARG A 77 14.23 4.68 -6.96
N HIS A 78 13.99 5.76 -7.72
CA HIS A 78 12.75 5.91 -8.48
C HIS A 78 12.70 4.86 -9.59
N ALA A 79 13.78 4.77 -10.37
CA ALA A 79 13.90 3.76 -11.41
C ALA A 79 13.83 2.35 -10.83
N ALA A 80 14.49 2.09 -9.69
CA ALA A 80 14.44 0.78 -9.04
C ALA A 80 13.02 0.36 -8.61
N VAL A 81 12.21 1.29 -8.10
CA VAL A 81 10.82 1.03 -7.73
C VAL A 81 9.96 0.74 -8.97
N ASP A 82 10.07 1.57 -10.01
CA ASP A 82 9.37 1.33 -11.29
C ASP A 82 9.75 -0.04 -11.87
N GLU A 83 11.05 -0.30 -12.05
CA GLU A 83 11.57 -1.56 -12.59
C GLU A 83 11.13 -2.79 -11.76
N ALA A 84 11.09 -2.68 -10.43
CA ALA A 84 10.63 -3.76 -9.57
C ALA A 84 9.13 -4.05 -9.77
N ILE A 85 8.29 -3.03 -9.93
CA ILE A 85 6.86 -3.19 -10.21
C ILE A 85 6.63 -3.74 -11.62
N GLN A 86 7.38 -3.27 -12.63
CA GLN A 86 7.32 -3.83 -13.99
C GLN A 86 7.73 -5.30 -14.03
N TYR A 87 8.76 -5.66 -13.25
CA TYR A 87 9.22 -7.04 -13.12
C TYR A 87 8.12 -7.91 -12.52
N ALA A 88 7.51 -7.47 -11.41
CA ALA A 88 6.37 -8.17 -10.81
C ALA A 88 5.20 -8.33 -11.78
N ASN A 89 4.85 -7.29 -12.55
CA ASN A 89 3.82 -7.38 -13.59
C ASN A 89 4.13 -8.50 -14.59
N SER A 90 5.37 -8.55 -15.10
CA SER A 90 5.81 -9.52 -16.09
C SER A 90 5.73 -10.95 -15.58
N GLU A 91 6.13 -11.18 -14.32
CA GLU A 91 6.05 -12.50 -13.67
C GLU A 91 4.59 -12.96 -13.49
N ILE A 92 3.69 -12.06 -13.08
CA ILE A 92 2.26 -12.37 -12.94
C ILE A 92 1.64 -12.73 -14.29
N VAL A 93 1.93 -11.94 -15.34
CA VAL A 93 1.50 -12.25 -16.72
C VAL A 93 2.01 -13.62 -17.16
N GLN A 94 3.30 -13.92 -16.91
CA GLN A 94 3.88 -15.20 -17.27
C GLN A 94 3.18 -16.37 -16.56
N VAL A 95 2.99 -16.29 -15.25
CA VAL A 95 2.30 -17.35 -14.49
C VAL A 95 0.85 -17.53 -14.94
N ALA A 96 0.14 -16.43 -15.23
CA ALA A 96 -1.22 -16.47 -15.75
C ALA A 96 -1.33 -17.13 -17.15
N LEU A 97 -0.27 -17.05 -17.97
CA LEU A 97 -0.19 -17.73 -19.27
C LEU A 97 0.18 -19.21 -19.13
N GLU A 98 0.99 -19.57 -18.15
CA GLU A 98 1.45 -20.95 -17.93
C GLU A 98 0.44 -21.83 -17.22
N ARG A 99 -0.36 -21.26 -16.31
CA ARG A 99 -1.30 -21.99 -15.45
C ARG A 99 -2.73 -21.59 -15.75
N GLN A 100 -3.53 -22.54 -16.23
CA GLN A 100 -4.91 -22.29 -16.62
C GLN A 100 -5.77 -21.81 -15.44
N GLU A 101 -5.47 -22.29 -14.23
CA GLU A 101 -6.11 -21.88 -12.97
C GLU A 101 -5.79 -20.44 -12.55
N CYS A 102 -4.70 -19.85 -13.06
CA CYS A 102 -4.29 -18.46 -12.81
C CYS A 102 -4.68 -17.51 -13.93
N ALA A 103 -5.41 -17.98 -14.94
CA ALA A 103 -5.72 -17.18 -16.12
C ALA A 103 -6.54 -15.93 -15.74
N GLY A 104 -6.01 -14.76 -16.08
CA GLY A 104 -6.63 -13.46 -15.81
C GLY A 104 -6.54 -13.00 -14.35
N MET A 105 -5.68 -13.62 -13.53
CA MET A 105 -5.37 -13.08 -12.21
C MET A 105 -4.68 -11.71 -12.35
N GLY A 106 -4.93 -10.82 -11.40
CA GLY A 106 -4.26 -9.54 -11.30
C GLY A 106 -4.23 -9.06 -9.87
N THR A 107 -3.53 -7.97 -9.62
CA THR A 107 -3.46 -7.38 -8.29
C THR A 107 -3.12 -5.89 -8.37
N THR A 108 -3.54 -5.13 -7.37
CA THR A 108 -3.02 -3.78 -7.13
C THR A 108 -1.65 -3.88 -6.46
N ILE A 109 -0.96 -2.74 -6.37
CA ILE A 109 0.17 -2.59 -5.46
C ILE A 109 0.23 -1.15 -4.95
N VAL A 110 0.43 -1.01 -3.66
CA VAL A 110 0.97 0.20 -3.03
C VAL A 110 2.23 -0.18 -2.26
N LEU A 111 3.26 0.65 -2.37
CA LEU A 111 4.46 0.50 -1.57
C LEU A 111 4.98 1.84 -1.05
N SER A 112 5.73 1.78 0.04
CA SER A 112 6.49 2.89 0.61
C SER A 112 7.92 2.43 0.88
N LEU A 113 8.90 3.13 0.31
CA LEU A 113 10.33 2.90 0.50
C LEU A 113 10.93 4.09 1.24
N PHE A 114 11.27 3.90 2.51
CA PHE A 114 11.85 4.91 3.38
C PHE A 114 13.38 4.90 3.29
N TYR A 115 13.97 6.04 2.97
CA TYR A 115 15.42 6.22 2.88
C TYR A 115 15.80 7.69 3.08
N ASP A 116 16.93 7.99 3.72
CA ASP A 116 17.48 9.35 3.90
C ASP A 116 16.45 10.46 4.24
N ASN A 117 15.61 10.23 5.26
CA ASN A 117 14.51 11.12 5.66
C ASN A 117 13.48 11.43 4.56
N ALA A 118 13.48 10.69 3.47
CA ALA A 118 12.52 10.72 2.38
C ALA A 118 11.72 9.40 2.33
N VAL A 119 10.67 9.42 1.53
CA VAL A 119 9.87 8.25 1.21
C VAL A 119 9.48 8.29 -0.26
N ILE A 120 9.73 7.18 -0.96
CA ILE A 120 9.22 6.94 -2.31
C ILE A 120 7.98 6.06 -2.20
N PHE A 121 6.92 6.47 -2.87
CA PHE A 121 5.69 5.72 -3.05
C PHE A 121 5.66 5.13 -4.45
N GLY A 122 5.28 3.86 -4.57
CA GLY A 122 4.96 3.22 -5.83
C GLY A 122 3.51 2.75 -5.79
N HIS A 123 2.74 3.02 -6.86
CA HIS A 123 1.31 2.76 -6.87
C HIS A 123 0.80 2.29 -8.24
N VAL A 124 0.02 1.20 -8.22
CA VAL A 124 -0.84 0.75 -9.31
C VAL A 124 -2.14 0.18 -8.73
N GLY A 125 -3.28 0.81 -9.03
CA GLY A 125 -4.60 0.27 -8.70
C GLY A 125 -5.42 1.31 -7.94
N ASP A 126 -6.27 0.86 -7.04
CA ASP A 126 -7.12 1.69 -6.18
C ASP A 126 -6.87 1.45 -4.68
N SER A 127 -5.89 0.62 -4.33
CA SER A 127 -5.32 0.63 -2.98
C SER A 127 -4.64 1.96 -2.71
N ARG A 128 -4.73 2.45 -1.46
CA ARG A 128 -4.39 3.84 -1.15
C ARG A 128 -3.25 3.97 -0.16
N ILE A 129 -2.53 5.08 -0.29
CA ILE A 129 -1.58 5.55 0.71
C ILE A 129 -2.06 6.89 1.25
N TYR A 130 -2.15 7.00 2.57
CA TYR A 130 -2.42 8.24 3.27
C TYR A 130 -1.22 8.66 4.13
N ARG A 131 -1.06 9.97 4.32
CA ARG A 131 -0.18 10.56 5.32
C ARG A 131 -1.00 11.39 6.29
N TYR A 132 -0.77 11.17 7.57
CA TYR A 132 -1.26 12.03 8.65
C TYR A 132 -0.10 12.83 9.23
N ARG A 133 -0.21 14.16 9.16
CA ARG A 133 0.80 15.12 9.63
C ARG A 133 0.10 16.36 10.16
N ASP A 134 0.56 16.86 11.32
CA ASP A 134 0.06 18.09 11.93
C ASP A 134 -1.47 18.14 12.10
N GLY A 135 -2.09 16.98 12.35
CA GLY A 135 -3.54 16.85 12.52
C GLY A 135 -4.35 16.72 11.22
N SER A 136 -3.70 16.68 10.06
CA SER A 136 -4.34 16.57 8.74
C SER A 136 -4.03 15.23 8.11
N LEU A 137 -5.07 14.54 7.64
CA LEU A 137 -4.94 13.38 6.75
C LEU A 137 -4.89 13.88 5.30
N ALA A 138 -3.98 13.33 4.50
CA ALA A 138 -3.89 13.60 3.07
C ALA A 138 -3.68 12.28 2.32
N GLN A 139 -4.51 12.02 1.31
CA GLN A 139 -4.28 10.93 0.37
C GLN A 139 -3.09 11.29 -0.52
N ILE A 140 -2.14 10.36 -0.66
CA ILE A 140 -0.92 10.53 -1.46
C ILE A 140 -1.11 9.96 -2.87
N THR A 141 -1.76 8.81 -2.97
CA THR A 141 -2.05 8.15 -4.26
C THR A 141 -3.33 8.72 -4.88
N THR A 142 -3.47 8.60 -6.19
CA THR A 142 -4.73 8.87 -6.91
C THR A 142 -5.20 7.56 -7.53
N ASP A 143 -6.42 7.14 -7.22
CA ASP A 143 -6.91 5.82 -7.63
C ASP A 143 -6.90 5.67 -9.16
N HIS A 144 -6.37 4.56 -9.65
CA HIS A 144 -6.51 4.16 -11.04
C HIS A 144 -7.86 3.48 -11.26
N SER A 145 -8.93 4.27 -11.13
CA SER A 145 -10.32 3.82 -11.34
C SER A 145 -11.02 4.61 -12.42
N LEU A 146 -12.01 4.00 -13.06
CA LEU A 146 -12.81 4.64 -14.11
C LEU A 146 -13.50 5.91 -13.60
N VAL A 147 -13.94 5.87 -12.34
CA VAL A 147 -14.60 7.00 -11.71
C VAL A 147 -13.61 8.14 -11.48
N GLN A 148 -12.39 7.85 -11.04
CA GLN A 148 -11.35 8.87 -10.89
C GLN A 148 -10.99 9.49 -12.25
N GLU A 149 -10.83 8.69 -13.31
CA GLU A 149 -10.60 9.20 -14.66
C GLU A 149 -11.75 10.10 -15.16
N MET A 150 -13.00 9.79 -14.79
CA MET A 150 -14.14 10.66 -15.10
C MET A 150 -14.09 11.98 -14.35
N VAL A 151 -13.64 11.98 -13.09
CA VAL A 151 -13.44 13.20 -12.30
C VAL A 151 -12.32 14.06 -12.89
N ASP A 152 -11.17 13.46 -13.19
CA ASP A 152 -10.00 14.17 -13.73
C ASP A 152 -10.30 14.85 -15.08
N ASN A 153 -11.17 14.22 -15.89
CA ASN A 153 -11.64 14.78 -17.16
C ASN A 153 -12.85 15.73 -17.04
N GLY A 154 -13.35 15.96 -15.83
CA GLY A 154 -14.48 16.85 -15.54
C GLY A 154 -15.84 16.31 -15.96
N TYR A 155 -15.98 15.00 -16.16
CA TYR A 155 -17.25 14.33 -16.44
C TYR A 155 -18.07 14.07 -15.17
N LEU A 156 -17.41 13.95 -14.01
CA LEU A 156 -18.04 13.80 -12.70
C LEU A 156 -17.41 14.78 -11.70
N SER A 157 -18.18 15.19 -10.71
CA SER A 157 -17.64 15.78 -9.48
C SER A 157 -17.17 14.69 -8.50
N GLU A 158 -16.31 15.06 -7.54
CA GLU A 158 -15.89 14.17 -6.45
C GLU A 158 -17.09 13.62 -5.66
N GLU A 159 -18.12 14.44 -5.42
CA GLU A 159 -19.33 14.00 -4.71
C GLU A 159 -20.13 12.94 -5.51
N GLU A 160 -20.23 13.11 -6.83
CA GLU A 160 -20.91 12.15 -7.70
C GLU A 160 -20.13 10.83 -7.81
N ALA A 161 -18.80 10.92 -7.86
CA ALA A 161 -17.90 9.78 -7.89
C ALA A 161 -18.13 8.81 -6.72
N LEU A 162 -18.29 9.34 -5.50
CA LEU A 162 -18.51 8.54 -4.28
C LEU A 162 -19.78 7.67 -4.32
N THR A 163 -20.77 8.06 -5.14
CA THR A 163 -22.06 7.34 -5.26
C THR A 163 -22.19 6.57 -6.57
N SER A 164 -21.15 6.55 -7.39
CA SER A 164 -21.16 5.89 -8.69
C SER A 164 -21.24 4.37 -8.56
N ALA A 165 -22.07 3.75 -9.39
CA ALA A 165 -22.18 2.30 -9.49
C ALA A 165 -20.91 1.64 -10.05
N SER A 166 -20.02 2.43 -10.65
CA SER A 166 -18.77 1.97 -11.29
C SER A 166 -17.53 2.21 -10.43
N ARG A 167 -17.68 2.49 -9.13
CA ARG A 167 -16.56 2.88 -8.25
C ARG A 167 -15.46 1.80 -8.15
N ASN A 168 -15.83 0.52 -8.18
CA ASN A 168 -14.89 -0.60 -8.09
C ASN A 168 -14.31 -1.04 -9.47
N LEU A 169 -14.44 -0.22 -10.52
CA LEU A 169 -13.83 -0.52 -11.82
C LEU A 169 -12.45 0.12 -11.91
N ILE A 170 -11.42 -0.68 -11.66
CA ILE A 170 -10.03 -0.28 -11.84
C ILE A 170 -9.63 -0.19 -13.32
N THR A 171 -8.73 0.74 -13.66
CA THR A 171 -8.19 0.94 -15.00
C THR A 171 -6.73 0.51 -15.13
N ARG A 172 -6.03 0.30 -14.01
CA ARG A 172 -4.67 -0.25 -13.99
C ARG A 172 -4.54 -1.31 -12.90
N ALA A 173 -3.91 -2.44 -13.24
CA ALA A 173 -3.52 -3.50 -12.31
C ALA A 173 -2.34 -4.29 -12.89
N LEU A 174 -1.59 -4.94 -12.01
CA LEU A 174 -0.55 -5.88 -12.39
C LEU A 174 -1.17 -7.19 -12.91
N GLY A 175 -0.52 -7.83 -13.88
CA GLY A 175 -0.93 -9.13 -14.43
C GLY A 175 -1.91 -9.06 -15.60
N ILE A 176 -2.42 -7.88 -15.94
CA ILE A 176 -3.46 -7.72 -16.97
C ILE A 176 -2.89 -7.35 -18.34
N ALA A 177 -1.91 -6.45 -18.37
CA ALA A 177 -1.26 -5.98 -19.60
C ALA A 177 0.24 -6.27 -19.57
N ASP A 178 0.88 -6.35 -20.73
CA ASP A 178 2.32 -6.63 -20.85
C ASP A 178 3.19 -5.60 -20.11
N THR A 179 2.73 -4.36 -20.05
CA THR A 179 3.36 -3.25 -19.32
C THR A 179 2.29 -2.47 -18.58
N VAL A 180 2.68 -1.82 -17.47
CA VAL A 180 1.78 -1.03 -16.64
C VAL A 180 2.34 0.37 -16.41
N ASP A 181 1.49 1.39 -16.40
CA ASP A 181 1.93 2.74 -16.04
C ASP A 181 1.96 2.87 -14.51
N VAL A 182 3.17 2.92 -13.95
CA VAL A 182 3.42 3.01 -12.51
C VAL A 182 3.55 4.46 -12.08
N ASP A 183 2.81 4.83 -11.05
CA ASP A 183 2.95 6.14 -10.42
C ASP A 183 4.02 6.04 -9.32
N VAL A 184 5.12 6.79 -9.49
CA VAL A 184 6.20 6.89 -8.50
C VAL A 184 6.32 8.31 -8.00
N ILE A 185 6.16 8.51 -6.69
CA ILE A 185 6.13 9.83 -6.05
C ILE A 185 7.11 9.84 -4.89
N GLU A 186 7.95 10.87 -4.80
CA GLU A 186 8.80 11.10 -3.63
C GLU A 186 8.29 12.26 -2.78
N SER A 187 8.39 12.11 -1.46
CA SER A 187 8.11 13.17 -0.49
C SER A 187 9.12 13.15 0.64
N ASP A 188 9.32 14.31 1.27
CA ASP A 188 9.95 14.39 2.58
C ASP A 188 9.17 13.57 3.60
N CYS A 189 9.87 12.75 4.35
CA CYS A 189 9.39 12.12 5.56
C CYS A 189 9.80 13.01 6.75
N ARG A 190 8.95 13.13 7.76
CA ARG A 190 9.22 13.93 8.98
C ARG A 190 8.92 13.09 10.21
N THR A 191 9.63 13.38 11.30
CA THR A 191 9.29 12.84 12.61
C THR A 191 7.82 13.10 12.91
N ASP A 192 7.16 12.12 13.52
CA ASP A 192 5.73 12.10 13.83
C ASP A 192 4.79 12.00 12.62
N ASP A 193 5.31 11.79 11.41
CA ASP A 193 4.46 11.34 10.31
C ASP A 193 3.93 9.94 10.60
N LEU A 194 2.63 9.77 10.33
CA LEU A 194 1.99 8.47 10.29
C LEU A 194 1.48 8.20 8.88
N TYR A 195 1.96 7.10 8.29
CA TYR A 195 1.53 6.63 6.98
C TYR A 195 0.57 5.45 7.15
N LEU A 196 -0.41 5.36 6.26
CA LEU A 196 -1.33 4.23 6.14
C LEU A 196 -1.35 3.74 4.71
N LEU A 197 -1.00 2.49 4.49
CA LEU A 197 -1.31 1.76 3.27
C LEU A 197 -2.57 0.94 3.54
N CYS A 198 -3.56 0.97 2.65
CA CYS A 198 -4.78 0.19 2.80
C CYS A 198 -5.36 -0.31 1.46
N SER A 199 -6.01 -1.48 1.50
CA SER A 199 -6.85 -1.97 0.40
C SER A 199 -8.18 -1.21 0.33
N ASP A 200 -8.90 -1.39 -0.77
CA ASP A 200 -10.19 -0.72 -1.00
C ASP A 200 -11.24 -1.15 0.04
N GLY A 201 -11.15 -2.37 0.58
CA GLY A 201 -12.08 -2.89 1.58
C GLY A 201 -12.18 -2.04 2.86
N LEU A 202 -11.16 -1.22 3.15
CA LEU A 202 -11.27 -0.15 4.15
C LEU A 202 -12.04 1.07 3.60
N THR A 203 -11.52 1.70 2.54
CA THR A 203 -11.95 3.03 2.06
C THR A 203 -13.31 3.00 1.35
N ASP A 204 -13.76 1.82 0.94
CA ASP A 204 -15.10 1.59 0.39
C ASP A 204 -16.22 1.72 1.42
N LEU A 205 -15.88 1.59 2.71
CA LEU A 205 -16.82 1.59 3.84
C LEU A 205 -16.50 2.68 4.88
N VAL A 206 -15.25 3.06 5.02
CA VAL A 206 -14.76 4.05 6.00
C VAL A 206 -14.25 5.28 5.27
N THR A 207 -14.85 6.45 5.56
CA THR A 207 -14.48 7.69 4.88
C THR A 207 -13.17 8.27 5.41
N ASP A 208 -12.52 9.12 4.63
CA ASP A 208 -11.31 9.84 5.02
C ASP A 208 -11.47 10.61 6.34
N ASP A 209 -12.64 11.23 6.56
CA ASP A 209 -12.97 11.92 7.82
C ASP A 209 -12.99 10.97 9.02
N GLU A 210 -13.49 9.75 8.84
CA GLU A 210 -13.52 8.73 9.89
C GLU A 210 -12.12 8.18 10.17
N ILE A 211 -11.31 7.93 9.12
CA ILE A 211 -9.89 7.56 9.26
C ILE A 211 -9.14 8.65 10.03
N ALA A 212 -9.29 9.92 9.64
CA ALA A 212 -8.69 11.06 10.32
C ALA A 212 -9.17 11.17 11.78
N GLY A 213 -10.44 10.88 12.04
CA GLY A 213 -11.02 10.82 13.37
C GLY A 213 -10.37 9.75 14.26
N ILE A 214 -10.18 8.54 13.72
CA ILE A 214 -9.50 7.44 14.43
C ILE A 214 -8.05 7.81 14.74
N PHE A 215 -7.34 8.41 13.80
CA PHE A 215 -5.94 8.82 13.99
C PHE A 215 -5.83 9.90 15.06
N LYS A 216 -6.74 10.88 15.04
CA LYS A 216 -6.80 11.95 16.03
C LYS A 216 -7.07 11.44 17.44
N GLN A 217 -7.92 10.42 17.59
CA GLN A 217 -8.21 9.80 18.90
C GLN A 217 -6.99 9.10 19.51
N HIS A 218 -6.09 8.62 18.66
CA HIS A 218 -4.87 7.91 19.04
C HIS A 218 -3.60 8.76 18.87
N SER A 219 -3.74 10.06 18.62
CA SER A 219 -2.61 10.99 18.58
C SER A 219 -2.20 11.31 20.02
N TYR A 220 -1.12 10.70 20.50
CA TYR A 220 -0.62 10.90 21.85
C TYR A 220 0.37 12.08 21.91
N ALA A 221 0.40 12.77 23.05
CA ALA A 221 1.36 13.85 23.29
C ALA A 221 2.82 13.34 23.38
N ASP A 222 3.00 12.05 23.66
CA ASP A 222 4.30 11.40 23.86
C ASP A 222 4.79 10.63 22.62
N GLY A 223 4.15 10.84 21.45
CA GLY A 223 4.50 10.19 20.18
C GLY A 223 3.81 8.84 19.94
N TYR A 224 4.17 8.18 18.83
CA TYR A 224 3.61 6.87 18.46
C TYR A 224 4.37 5.70 19.12
N SER A 225 3.63 4.65 19.44
CA SER A 225 4.14 3.39 19.99
C SER A 225 3.54 2.18 19.26
N ALA A 226 4.15 1.00 19.39
CA ALA A 226 3.62 -0.21 18.77
C ALA A 226 2.16 -0.51 19.18
N SER A 227 1.83 -0.32 20.47
CA SER A 227 0.46 -0.52 20.96
C SER A 227 -0.52 0.53 20.42
N SER A 228 -0.06 1.77 20.18
CA SER A 228 -0.92 2.78 19.55
C SER A 228 -1.27 2.40 18.11
N LEU A 229 -0.29 1.92 17.33
CA LEU A 229 -0.51 1.51 15.95
C LEU A 229 -1.42 0.27 15.88
N GLU A 230 -1.24 -0.70 16.78
CA GLU A 230 -2.15 -1.85 16.92
C GLU A 230 -3.59 -1.41 17.19
N SER A 231 -3.79 -0.46 18.11
CA SER A 231 -5.12 0.09 18.44
C SER A 231 -5.76 0.82 17.25
N ILE A 232 -4.97 1.59 16.49
CA ILE A 232 -5.42 2.28 15.28
C ILE A 232 -5.83 1.25 14.22
N ALA A 233 -4.97 0.29 13.89
CA ALA A 233 -5.25 -0.74 12.89
C ALA A 233 -6.50 -1.56 13.25
N THR A 234 -6.61 -1.98 14.51
CA THR A 234 -7.79 -2.68 15.02
C THR A 234 -9.06 -1.84 14.87
N SER A 235 -8.98 -0.54 15.16
CA SER A 235 -10.12 0.39 15.03
C SER A 235 -10.55 0.57 13.57
N LEU A 236 -9.59 0.68 12.63
CA LEU A 236 -9.87 0.79 11.19
C LEU A 236 -10.59 -0.46 10.68
N VAL A 237 -10.02 -1.64 10.93
CA VAL A 237 -10.60 -2.93 10.49
C VAL A 237 -11.96 -3.17 11.13
N SER A 238 -12.10 -2.89 12.43
CA SER A 238 -13.38 -3.03 13.12
C SER A 238 -14.44 -2.11 12.54
N SER A 239 -14.09 -0.85 12.23
CA SER A 239 -15.04 0.11 11.62
C SER A 239 -15.55 -0.36 10.25
N ALA A 240 -14.67 -0.91 9.40
CA ALA A 240 -15.05 -1.50 8.12
C ALA A 240 -15.96 -2.73 8.30
N ASN A 241 -15.62 -3.61 9.24
CA ASN A 241 -16.42 -4.81 9.55
C ASN A 241 -17.80 -4.46 10.12
N GLU A 242 -17.90 -3.47 11.02
CA GLU A 242 -19.18 -2.98 11.56
C GLU A 242 -20.11 -2.43 10.48
N LYS A 243 -19.55 -1.93 9.37
CA LYS A 243 -20.29 -1.43 8.21
C LYS A 243 -20.55 -2.48 7.13
N GLY A 244 -20.20 -3.73 7.41
CA GLY A 244 -20.59 -4.89 6.64
C GLY A 244 -19.45 -5.79 6.19
N GLY A 245 -18.18 -5.35 6.28
CA GLY A 245 -17.01 -6.18 5.95
C GLY A 245 -17.14 -6.89 4.61
N LYS A 246 -17.46 -6.12 3.56
CA LYS A 246 -17.87 -6.66 2.25
C LYS A 246 -16.71 -7.25 1.46
N ASP A 247 -15.49 -6.81 1.75
CA ASP A 247 -14.26 -7.27 1.12
C ASP A 247 -13.18 -7.62 2.14
N ASN A 248 -12.04 -8.08 1.64
CA ASN A 248 -10.81 -8.18 2.41
C ASN A 248 -10.36 -6.78 2.86
N ILE A 249 -9.91 -6.66 4.11
CA ILE A 249 -9.55 -5.39 4.71
C ILE A 249 -8.13 -5.49 5.20
N SER A 250 -7.21 -4.80 4.54
CA SER A 250 -5.80 -4.80 4.90
C SER A 250 -5.31 -3.38 5.16
N THR A 251 -4.52 -3.25 6.21
CA THR A 251 -3.92 -1.97 6.63
C THR A 251 -2.47 -2.21 7.06
N VAL A 252 -1.59 -1.29 6.68
CA VAL A 252 -0.23 -1.21 7.23
C VAL A 252 0.04 0.23 7.65
N LEU A 253 0.30 0.41 8.94
CA LEU A 253 0.64 1.68 9.55
C LEU A 253 2.16 1.76 9.73
N VAL A 254 2.71 2.93 9.39
CA VAL A 254 4.13 3.22 9.59
C VAL A 254 4.27 4.58 10.26
N ALA A 255 4.80 4.60 11.47
CA ALA A 255 5.11 5.84 12.18
C ALA A 255 6.61 6.09 12.19
N ARG A 256 7.01 7.33 11.90
CA ARG A 256 8.41 7.74 12.05
C ARG A 256 8.67 8.30 13.44
N LEU A 257 9.60 7.68 14.17
CA LEU A 257 10.00 8.14 15.52
C LEU A 257 11.16 9.13 15.49
N GLU A 258 12.15 8.89 14.64
CA GLU A 258 13.40 9.64 14.63
C GLU A 258 13.83 9.99 13.20
N ALA A 259 14.78 10.90 13.06
CA ALA A 259 15.43 11.13 11.79
C ALA A 259 16.34 9.94 11.43
N PHE A 260 16.38 9.59 10.15
CA PHE A 260 17.27 8.55 9.63
C PHE A 260 17.99 9.10 8.39
N SER A 261 19.31 9.23 8.45
CA SER A 261 20.13 9.49 7.27
C SER A 261 20.91 8.22 6.97
N ASP A 262 20.61 7.56 5.86
CA ASP A 262 21.40 6.42 5.42
C ASP A 262 21.34 6.34 3.90
N THR A 263 22.53 6.34 3.31
CA THR A 263 22.71 6.04 1.89
C THR A 263 22.39 4.56 1.57
N GLN A 264 22.14 3.71 2.58
CA GLN A 264 22.02 2.23 2.46
C GLN A 264 20.88 1.52 3.23
N GLY A 265 19.92 2.19 3.89
CA GLY A 265 18.77 1.49 4.53
C GLY A 265 18.26 2.14 5.82
N LEU A 266 17.51 1.41 6.67
CA LEU A 266 17.06 1.91 7.98
C LEU A 266 18.00 1.54 9.15
N GLU A 267 19.03 0.72 8.94
CA GLU A 267 19.97 0.33 10.01
C GLU A 267 21.25 1.18 10.00
N GLU A 268 21.61 1.77 11.16
CA GLU A 268 23.01 2.03 11.55
C GLU A 268 23.45 0.97 12.58
#